data_AF-A0AA95GW20-F1
#
_entry.id   AF-A0AA95GW20-F1
#
_cell.length_a   1.000
_cell.length_b   1.000
_cell.length_c   1.000
_cell.angle_alpha   90.00
_cell.angle_beta   90.00
_cell.angle_gamma   90.00
#
_symmetry.space_group_name_H-M   'P 1'
#
loop_
_entity.id
_entity.type
_entity.pdbx_description
1 polymer ?
#
loop_
_entity_poly.entity_id
_entity_poly.type
_entity_poly.pdbx_seq_one_letter_code
_entity_poly.pdbx_strand_id
1 'polypeptide(L)'
;MRSAGWTMADDVTFASSRRIISSTIFRQSYTEAPVSPLYLFDRQQDFAYQQEVNNTPGKRHHVRFWRCPEGWLLPGGHKVDWLAAGTYDRSVGFSLFTLQITHKIEQNTDVERDHIVSTVCVAEPAVTVQVIEDFSTGYHTRNGGGDSISTDGDLPIIDASRVQVPADQPPSRTDSRDRRPAPIVTGAVLVGIRAIAAFTLAMTLLGSGSDIGLEDVALDPETTTTAIVTMAVIVLLFGLGEVFLAWRIFLGSNGARVIAMALSSISILVQAVDYSTGTANLTLEAGLSGLASDILVLLALSSQRARVYAKRQRIPAVPASVVGRGVSS
;
A
#
# COMPACT_ATOMS: atom_id res chain seq x y z
N MET A 1 23.33 -2.61 11.22
CA MET A 1 22.94 -1.92 9.95
C MET A 1 23.53 -0.51 9.84
N ARG A 2 23.13 0.47 10.67
CA ARG A 2 23.65 1.85 10.55
C ARG A 2 25.17 1.95 10.70
N SER A 3 25.76 1.27 11.70
CA SER A 3 27.21 1.18 11.87
C SER A 3 27.92 0.59 10.64
N ALA A 4 27.21 -0.26 9.88
CA ALA A 4 27.70 -0.88 8.64
C ALA A 4 27.48 -0.01 7.38
N GLY A 5 27.15 1.28 7.54
CA GLY A 5 26.97 2.21 6.43
C GLY A 5 25.67 2.03 5.64
N TRP A 6 24.66 1.37 6.23
CA TRP A 6 23.34 1.24 5.63
C TRP A 6 22.41 2.36 6.10
N THR A 7 21.69 2.95 5.15
CA THR A 7 20.72 4.04 5.38
C THR A 7 19.31 3.45 5.46
N MET A 8 18.52 3.86 6.47
CA MET A 8 17.13 3.42 6.56
C MET A 8 16.30 4.10 5.46
N ALA A 9 15.50 3.33 4.73
CA ALA A 9 14.63 3.87 3.69
C ALA A 9 13.41 4.56 4.31
N ASP A 10 12.99 5.68 3.72
CA ASP A 10 11.77 6.38 4.11
C ASP A 10 10.54 5.55 3.77
N ASP A 11 9.47 5.75 4.54
CA ASP A 11 8.17 5.19 4.23
C ASP A 11 7.54 5.88 3.03
N VAL A 12 6.74 5.13 2.25
CA VAL A 12 5.90 5.72 1.19
C VAL A 12 4.80 6.56 1.85
N THR A 13 4.97 7.87 1.82
CA THR A 13 4.07 8.89 2.34
C THR A 13 3.89 9.98 1.29
N PHE A 14 2.88 10.84 1.42
CA PHE A 14 2.75 11.99 0.52
C PHE A 14 4.01 12.87 0.51
N ALA A 15 4.65 13.01 1.69
CA ALA A 15 5.86 13.80 1.85
C ALA A 15 7.10 13.16 1.19
N SER A 16 7.23 11.84 1.18
CA SER A 16 8.30 11.17 0.44
C SER A 16 7.99 11.07 -1.05
N SER A 17 6.73 10.85 -1.46
CA SER A 17 6.32 10.90 -2.86
C SER A 17 6.59 12.25 -3.53
N ARG A 18 6.28 13.38 -2.86
CA ARG A 18 6.66 14.71 -3.39
C ARG A 18 8.18 14.88 -3.50
N ARG A 19 8.95 14.29 -2.57
CA ARG A 19 10.42 14.36 -2.55
C ARG A 19 11.01 13.51 -3.67
N ILE A 20 10.43 12.34 -3.96
CA ILE A 20 10.76 11.55 -5.16
C ILE A 20 10.55 12.42 -6.40
N ILE A 21 9.34 12.96 -6.62
CA ILE A 21 9.01 13.78 -7.80
C ILE A 21 9.99 14.95 -7.94
N SER A 22 10.21 15.70 -6.86
CA SER A 22 11.14 16.83 -6.84
C SER A 22 12.57 16.38 -7.16
N SER A 23 13.08 15.33 -6.50
CA SER A 23 14.44 14.82 -6.72
C SER A 23 14.65 14.32 -8.15
N THR A 24 13.64 13.70 -8.77
CA THR A 24 13.68 13.28 -10.18
C THR A 24 13.72 14.47 -11.13
N ILE A 25 12.90 15.50 -10.92
CA ILE A 25 12.88 16.71 -11.75
C ILE A 25 14.22 17.46 -11.65
N PHE A 26 14.74 17.61 -10.44
CA PHE A 26 15.99 18.33 -10.17
C PHE A 26 17.26 17.46 -10.28
N ARG A 27 17.12 16.18 -10.67
CA ARG A 27 18.22 15.21 -10.81
C ARG A 27 19.12 15.12 -9.57
N GLN A 28 18.53 15.20 -8.38
CA GLN A 28 19.22 15.08 -7.10
C GLN A 28 19.23 13.63 -6.62
N SER A 29 20.30 13.20 -5.94
CA SER A 29 20.30 11.88 -5.29
C SER A 29 19.36 11.90 -4.08
N TYR A 30 18.50 10.88 -3.98
CA TYR A 30 17.67 10.60 -2.82
C TYR A 30 18.09 9.27 -2.22
N THR A 31 18.97 9.35 -1.21
CA THR A 31 19.59 8.21 -0.52
C THR A 31 18.65 7.48 0.43
N GLU A 32 17.61 8.16 0.92
CA GLU A 32 16.54 7.56 1.76
C GLU A 32 15.30 7.19 0.93
N ALA A 33 15.39 7.13 -0.40
CA ALA A 33 14.24 6.87 -1.27
C ALA A 33 13.45 5.62 -0.82
N PRO A 34 12.11 5.70 -0.76
CA PRO A 34 11.27 4.56 -0.41
C PRO A 34 11.44 3.37 -1.36
N VAL A 35 11.43 2.17 -0.81
CA VAL A 35 11.48 0.92 -1.59
C VAL A 35 10.09 0.34 -1.83
N SER A 36 9.93 -0.38 -2.94
CA SER A 36 8.68 -1.10 -3.24
C SER A 36 8.31 -2.09 -2.11
N PRO A 37 7.01 -2.23 -1.80
CA PRO A 37 6.55 -3.15 -0.77
C PRO A 37 6.75 -4.61 -1.19
N LEU A 38 7.35 -5.41 -0.30
CA LEU A 38 7.36 -6.86 -0.41
C LEU A 38 6.55 -7.46 0.75
N TYR A 39 6.03 -8.66 0.53
CA TYR A 39 5.10 -9.29 1.47
C TYR A 39 5.65 -10.60 2.01
N LEU A 40 5.56 -10.75 3.32
CA LEU A 40 5.81 -11.98 4.05
C LEU A 40 4.87 -11.99 5.25
N PHE A 41 4.33 -13.16 5.65
CA PHE A 41 3.30 -13.24 6.70
C PHE A 41 2.06 -12.39 6.41
N ASP A 42 1.63 -12.34 5.14
CA ASP A 42 0.50 -11.54 4.65
C ASP A 42 0.58 -10.04 4.95
N ARG A 43 1.79 -9.50 5.16
CA ARG A 43 2.00 -8.08 5.46
C ARG A 43 3.26 -7.51 4.80
N GLN A 44 3.25 -6.19 4.65
CA GLN A 44 4.41 -5.44 4.16
C GLN A 44 5.58 -5.57 5.13
N GLN A 45 6.82 -5.42 4.65
CA GLN A 45 7.99 -5.25 5.52
C GLN A 45 7.78 -4.16 6.58
N ASP A 46 8.39 -4.33 7.75
CA ASP A 46 8.34 -3.35 8.85
C ASP A 46 9.22 -2.14 8.58
N PHE A 47 10.40 -2.39 8.01
CA PHE A 47 11.37 -1.39 7.60
C PHE A 47 12.32 -1.97 6.56
N ALA A 48 13.05 -1.09 5.89
CA ALA A 48 14.09 -1.45 4.94
C ALA A 48 15.31 -0.57 5.12
N TYR A 49 16.47 -1.12 4.79
CA TYR A 49 17.73 -0.42 4.68
C TYR A 49 18.23 -0.48 3.24
N GLN A 50 18.97 0.54 2.84
CA GLN A 50 19.62 0.62 1.54
C GLN A 50 21.04 1.15 1.66
N GLN A 51 21.89 0.73 0.73
CA GLN A 51 23.27 1.19 0.63
C GLN A 51 23.57 1.48 -0.85
N GLU A 52 23.91 2.74 -1.15
CA GLU A 52 24.21 3.18 -2.51
C GLU A 52 25.65 2.81 -2.90
N VAL A 53 25.82 2.35 -4.14
CA VAL A 53 27.15 1.99 -4.66
C VAL A 53 27.70 3.15 -5.48
N ASN A 54 28.88 3.66 -5.10
CA ASN A 54 29.64 4.66 -5.86
C ASN A 54 28.85 5.92 -6.25
N ASN A 55 27.96 6.41 -5.37
CA ASN A 55 27.08 7.58 -5.62
C ASN A 55 26.27 7.47 -6.93
N THR A 56 25.99 6.25 -7.40
CA THR A 56 25.25 6.01 -8.63
C THR A 56 23.83 5.55 -8.28
N PRO A 57 22.79 6.34 -8.63
CA PRO A 57 21.40 6.02 -8.25
C PRO A 57 20.91 4.66 -8.74
N GLY A 58 21.46 4.15 -9.84
CA GLY A 58 21.03 2.90 -10.48
C GLY A 58 21.64 1.62 -9.91
N LYS A 59 22.49 1.69 -8.88
CA LYS A 59 23.09 0.52 -8.23
C LYS A 59 22.97 0.62 -6.72
N ARG A 60 22.13 -0.23 -6.13
CA ARG A 60 21.77 -0.13 -4.71
C ARG A 60 21.58 -1.51 -4.11
N HIS A 61 22.16 -1.70 -2.93
CA HIS A 61 21.85 -2.83 -2.07
C HIS A 61 20.61 -2.50 -1.26
N HIS A 62 19.74 -3.49 -1.08
CA HIS A 62 18.49 -3.34 -0.34
C HIS A 62 18.29 -4.54 0.56
N VAL A 63 17.90 -4.28 1.81
CA VAL A 63 17.50 -5.34 2.74
C VAL A 63 16.24 -4.93 3.47
N ARG A 64 15.25 -5.82 3.48
CA ARG A 64 13.93 -5.62 4.08
C ARG A 64 13.77 -6.57 5.25
N PHE A 65 13.07 -6.13 6.30
CA PHE A 65 12.90 -6.91 7.53
C PHE A 65 11.42 -7.11 7.88
N TRP A 66 11.11 -8.31 8.35
CA TRP A 66 9.79 -8.71 8.86
C TRP A 66 9.93 -9.33 10.24
N ARG A 67 9.20 -8.81 11.21
CA ARG A 67 9.04 -9.44 12.52
C ARG A 67 8.30 -10.77 12.34
N CYS A 68 8.87 -11.84 12.89
CA CYS A 68 8.24 -13.15 12.92
C CYS A 68 6.98 -13.13 13.81
N PRO A 69 5.89 -13.82 13.43
CA PRO A 69 4.77 -14.06 14.32
C PRO A 69 5.21 -14.76 15.62
N GLU A 70 4.47 -14.56 16.70
CA GLU A 70 4.74 -15.25 17.96
C GLU A 70 4.63 -16.77 17.77
N GLY A 71 5.62 -17.50 18.29
CA GLY A 71 5.68 -18.96 18.15
C GLY A 71 6.08 -19.46 16.76
N TRP A 72 6.44 -18.58 15.82
CA TRP A 72 6.92 -18.99 14.50
C TRP A 72 8.26 -19.75 14.63
N LEU A 73 8.33 -20.92 14.00
CA LEU A 73 9.52 -21.76 13.94
C LEU A 73 9.92 -21.96 12.49
N LEU A 74 11.22 -21.86 12.24
CA LEU A 74 11.83 -22.31 11.00
C LEU A 74 11.93 -23.84 10.98
N PRO A 75 12.05 -24.47 9.79
CA PRO A 75 12.51 -25.84 9.65
C PRO A 75 13.67 -26.16 10.60
N GLY A 76 13.67 -27.35 11.19
CA GLY A 76 14.65 -27.73 12.23
C GLY A 76 14.35 -27.20 13.64
N GLY A 77 13.26 -26.43 13.82
CA GLY A 77 12.84 -25.92 15.13
C GLY A 77 13.58 -24.65 15.55
N HIS A 78 14.32 -24.01 14.64
CA HIS A 78 15.03 -22.77 14.92
C HIS A 78 14.05 -21.62 15.17
N LYS A 79 14.31 -20.85 16.24
CA LYS A 79 13.57 -19.64 16.57
C LYS A 79 14.34 -18.43 16.09
N VAL A 80 13.68 -17.59 15.29
CA VAL A 80 14.22 -16.31 14.88
C VAL A 80 13.21 -15.19 15.11
N ASP A 81 13.73 -14.06 15.51
CA ASP A 81 13.00 -12.86 15.85
C ASP A 81 12.52 -12.09 14.61
N TRP A 82 13.32 -12.11 13.55
CA TRP A 82 13.11 -11.40 12.30
C TRP A 82 13.53 -12.28 11.12
N LEU A 83 12.83 -12.10 10.00
CA LEU A 83 13.27 -12.56 8.69
C LEU A 83 13.68 -11.37 7.84
N ALA A 84 14.70 -11.56 7.02
CA ALA A 84 15.22 -10.53 6.13
C ALA A 84 15.33 -11.04 4.69
N ALA A 85 15.16 -10.14 3.73
CA ALA A 85 15.38 -10.42 2.32
C ALA A 85 16.27 -9.33 1.72
N GLY A 86 17.44 -9.74 1.22
CA GLY A 86 18.41 -8.91 0.52
C GLY A 86 18.20 -8.95 -1.00
N THR A 87 18.34 -7.81 -1.67
CA THR A 87 18.35 -7.69 -3.13
C THR A 87 19.35 -6.64 -3.58
N TYR A 88 20.20 -6.98 -4.56
CA TYR A 88 21.09 -6.01 -5.20
C TYR A 88 20.52 -5.58 -6.55
N ASP A 89 20.27 -4.29 -6.71
CA ASP A 89 19.84 -3.71 -7.97
C ASP A 89 21.09 -3.37 -8.80
N ARG A 90 21.27 -4.05 -9.93
CA ARG A 90 22.45 -3.88 -10.80
C ARG A 90 22.29 -2.73 -11.79
N SER A 91 21.07 -2.47 -12.24
CA SER A 91 20.76 -1.38 -13.16
C SER A 91 19.28 -1.03 -13.14
N VAL A 92 18.95 0.17 -13.63
CA VAL A 92 17.57 0.52 -13.98
C VAL A 92 17.34 0.13 -15.44
N GLY A 93 16.28 -0.61 -15.72
CA GLY A 93 15.96 -1.09 -17.06
C GLY A 93 14.47 -1.06 -17.35
N PHE A 94 14.11 -1.13 -18.63
CA PHE A 94 12.73 -1.36 -19.04
C PHE A 94 12.46 -2.88 -19.01
N SER A 95 11.50 -3.31 -18.21
CA SER A 95 11.05 -4.72 -18.22
C SER A 95 10.01 -4.90 -19.32
N LEU A 96 10.33 -5.73 -20.32
CA LEU A 96 9.38 -6.10 -21.37
C LEU A 96 8.21 -6.95 -20.84
N PHE A 97 8.38 -7.57 -19.66
CA PHE A 97 7.34 -8.40 -19.05
C PHE A 97 6.24 -7.57 -18.39
N THR A 98 6.59 -6.43 -17.78
CA THR A 98 5.64 -5.55 -17.09
C THR A 98 5.40 -4.24 -17.83
N LEU A 99 6.15 -3.94 -18.89
CA LEU A 99 6.21 -2.65 -19.59
C LEU A 99 6.53 -1.46 -18.65
N GLN A 100 7.14 -1.73 -17.50
CA GLN A 100 7.52 -0.74 -16.50
C GLN A 100 9.04 -0.54 -16.50
N ILE A 101 9.49 0.65 -16.10
CA ILE A 101 10.89 0.87 -15.74
C ILE A 101 11.09 0.23 -14.37
N THR A 102 11.80 -0.89 -14.33
CA THR A 102 12.11 -1.63 -13.10
C THR A 102 13.61 -1.72 -12.90
N HIS A 103 14.02 -1.84 -11.64
CA HIS A 103 15.40 -2.18 -11.36
C HIS A 103 15.62 -3.66 -11.74
N LYS A 104 16.74 -3.97 -12.37
CA LYS A 104 17.18 -5.34 -12.63
C LYS A 104 17.95 -5.82 -11.41
N ILE A 105 17.43 -6.87 -10.79
CA ILE A 105 18.05 -7.49 -9.63
C ILE A 105 19.15 -8.45 -10.11
N GLU A 106 20.26 -8.50 -9.38
CA GLU A 106 21.35 -9.44 -9.61
C GLU A 106 20.87 -10.88 -9.41
N GLN A 107 21.30 -11.78 -10.30
CA GLN A 107 20.73 -13.13 -10.35
C GLN A 107 21.11 -13.96 -9.12
N ASN A 108 22.37 -13.85 -8.69
CA ASN A 108 22.86 -14.61 -7.54
C ASN A 108 22.53 -13.84 -6.27
N THR A 109 21.52 -14.30 -5.53
CA THR A 109 21.09 -13.67 -4.28
C THR A 109 22.05 -13.95 -3.13
N ASP A 110 22.88 -14.99 -3.23
CA ASP A 110 23.84 -15.37 -2.19
C ASP A 110 24.95 -14.32 -2.08
N VAL A 111 25.35 -13.72 -3.20
CA VAL A 111 26.31 -12.60 -3.20
C VAL A 111 25.81 -11.42 -2.36
N GLU A 112 24.52 -11.08 -2.49
CA GLU A 112 23.92 -10.00 -1.71
C GLU A 112 23.72 -10.40 -0.24
N ARG A 113 23.28 -11.63 0.03
CA ARG A 113 23.19 -12.20 1.37
C ARG A 113 24.53 -12.10 2.10
N ASP A 114 25.60 -12.54 1.45
CA ASP A 114 26.95 -12.57 2.02
C ASP A 114 27.52 -11.16 2.19
N HIS A 115 27.19 -10.22 1.29
CA HIS A 115 27.49 -8.79 1.46
C HIS A 115 26.80 -8.21 2.70
N ILE A 116 25.52 -8.50 2.93
CA ILE A 116 24.81 -8.05 4.14
C ILE A 116 25.46 -8.64 5.39
N VAL A 117 25.70 -9.94 5.42
CA VAL A 117 26.30 -10.63 6.58
C VAL A 117 27.69 -10.07 6.87
N SER A 118 28.54 -9.95 5.85
CA SER A 118 29.92 -9.46 6.01
C SER A 118 29.98 -8.01 6.47
N THR A 119 29.19 -7.11 5.87
CA THR A 119 29.18 -5.69 6.27
C THR A 119 28.74 -5.50 7.72
N VAL A 120 27.76 -6.28 8.20
CA VAL A 120 27.32 -6.24 9.61
C VAL A 120 28.39 -6.80 10.55
N CYS A 121 29.01 -7.93 10.22
CA CYS A 121 30.05 -8.54 11.07
C CYS A 121 31.32 -7.67 11.17
N VAL A 122 31.71 -7.03 10.07
CA VAL A 122 32.86 -6.11 10.05
C VAL A 122 32.60 -4.87 10.91
N ALA A 123 31.37 -4.35 10.86
CA ALA A 123 31.01 -3.14 11.60
C ALA A 123 30.77 -3.38 13.10
N GLU A 124 30.27 -4.55 13.49
CA GLU A 124 29.88 -4.85 14.86
C GLU A 124 30.45 -6.21 15.33
N PRO A 125 31.60 -6.22 16.01
CA PRO A 125 32.25 -7.46 16.48
C PRO A 125 31.44 -8.28 17.49
N ALA A 126 30.42 -7.67 18.12
CA ALA A 126 29.53 -8.36 19.04
C ALA A 126 28.50 -9.26 18.32
N VAL A 127 28.36 -9.12 17.01
CA VAL A 127 27.48 -9.93 16.18
C VAL A 127 28.12 -11.31 15.95
N THR A 128 27.30 -12.35 16.04
CA THR A 128 27.70 -13.72 15.67
C THR A 128 26.79 -14.26 14.57
N VAL A 129 27.29 -15.20 13.78
CA VAL A 129 26.56 -15.78 12.65
C VAL A 129 26.55 -17.29 12.78
N GLN A 130 25.38 -17.88 12.63
CA GLN A 130 25.18 -19.31 12.44
C GLN A 130 24.57 -19.52 11.06
N VAL A 131 24.97 -20.55 10.33
CA VAL A 131 24.34 -20.91 9.05
C VAL A 131 23.49 -22.16 9.26
N ILE A 132 22.25 -22.12 8.78
CA ILE A 132 21.46 -23.32 8.54
C ILE A 132 21.75 -23.74 7.10
N GLU A 133 22.60 -24.75 6.96
CA GLU A 133 22.92 -25.37 5.67
C GLU A 133 21.68 -26.07 5.12
N ASP A 134 21.51 -26.02 3.78
CA ASP A 134 20.41 -26.68 3.06
C ASP A 134 19.02 -26.32 3.63
N PHE A 135 18.85 -25.09 4.15
CA PHE A 135 17.57 -24.63 4.69
C PHE A 135 16.44 -24.79 3.68
N SER A 136 16.76 -24.55 2.42
CA SER A 136 15.98 -24.97 1.26
C SER A 136 16.89 -25.67 0.27
N THR A 137 16.34 -26.47 -0.63
CA THR A 137 17.12 -26.96 -1.77
C THR A 137 17.54 -25.78 -2.62
N GLY A 138 18.83 -25.63 -2.94
CA GLY A 138 19.28 -24.63 -3.90
C GLY A 138 18.47 -24.66 -5.19
N TYR A 139 18.09 -23.50 -5.70
CA TYR A 139 17.15 -23.40 -6.83
C TYR A 139 17.44 -22.23 -7.75
N HIS A 140 16.89 -22.34 -8.97
CA HIS A 140 16.95 -21.33 -10.01
C HIS A 140 15.53 -21.06 -10.50
N THR A 141 15.11 -19.81 -10.47
CA THR A 141 13.75 -19.42 -10.86
C THR A 141 13.72 -18.02 -11.47
N ARG A 142 12.52 -17.50 -11.76
CA ARG A 142 12.29 -16.09 -12.07
C ARG A 142 11.37 -15.46 -11.03
N ASN A 143 11.66 -14.22 -10.65
CA ASN A 143 10.80 -13.46 -9.75
C ASN A 143 9.58 -12.88 -10.49
N GLY A 144 8.67 -12.24 -9.74
CA GLY A 144 7.47 -11.61 -10.31
C GLY A 144 7.74 -10.44 -11.27
N GLY A 145 8.96 -9.90 -11.30
CA GLY A 145 9.41 -8.90 -12.27
C GLY A 145 10.04 -9.49 -13.54
N GLY A 146 10.26 -10.81 -13.54
CA GLY A 146 10.87 -11.57 -14.65
C GLY A 146 12.38 -11.77 -14.54
N ASP A 147 13.05 -11.25 -13.51
CA ASP A 147 14.50 -11.42 -13.32
C ASP A 147 14.80 -12.84 -12.84
N SER A 148 15.89 -13.42 -13.35
CA SER A 148 16.38 -14.72 -12.90
C SER A 148 16.91 -14.62 -11.47
N ILE A 149 16.65 -15.63 -10.65
CA ILE A 149 17.17 -15.78 -9.28
C ILE A 149 17.87 -17.13 -9.18
N SER A 150 18.98 -17.18 -8.46
CA SER A 150 19.76 -18.37 -8.09
C SER A 150 20.20 -18.24 -6.63
N THR A 151 20.07 -19.33 -5.87
CA THR A 151 20.54 -19.45 -4.50
C THR A 151 21.03 -20.87 -4.20
N ASP A 152 22.05 -20.99 -3.34
CA ASP A 152 22.54 -22.23 -2.75
C ASP A 152 21.53 -22.88 -1.79
N GLY A 153 20.61 -22.09 -1.23
CA GLY A 153 19.57 -22.55 -0.31
C GLY A 153 19.90 -22.41 1.18
N ASP A 154 21.08 -21.90 1.53
CA ASP A 154 21.53 -21.70 2.91
C ASP A 154 20.91 -20.47 3.55
N LEU A 155 20.63 -20.56 4.86
CA LEU A 155 20.05 -19.46 5.63
C LEU A 155 20.96 -19.03 6.80
N PRO A 156 21.72 -17.93 6.66
CA PRO A 156 22.47 -17.35 7.76
C PRO A 156 21.53 -16.67 8.77
N ILE A 157 21.78 -16.93 10.04
CA ILE A 157 21.17 -16.30 11.20
C ILE A 157 22.20 -15.40 11.84
N ILE A 158 21.89 -14.10 11.86
CA ILE A 158 22.68 -13.07 12.53
C ILE A 158 22.14 -12.91 13.96
N ASP A 159 22.94 -13.26 14.96
CA ASP A 159 22.64 -12.97 16.36
C ASP A 159 23.27 -11.61 16.75
N ALA A 160 22.41 -10.62 16.92
CA ALA A 160 22.75 -9.27 17.35
C ALA A 160 22.33 -8.98 18.80
N SER A 161 21.98 -10.00 19.60
CA SER A 161 21.49 -9.84 20.98
C SER A 161 22.49 -9.17 21.92
N ARG A 162 23.79 -9.24 21.59
CA ARG A 162 24.89 -8.64 22.37
C ARG A 162 25.25 -7.23 21.92
N VAL A 163 24.64 -6.73 20.85
CA VAL A 163 24.90 -5.37 20.35
C VAL A 163 24.26 -4.37 21.30
N GLN A 164 25.06 -3.43 21.79
CA GLN A 164 24.56 -2.38 22.67
C GLN A 164 23.81 -1.33 21.84
N VAL A 165 22.54 -1.11 22.19
CA VAL A 165 21.71 -0.07 21.58
C VAL A 165 21.63 1.10 22.57
N PRO A 166 21.88 2.35 22.14
CA PRO A 166 21.69 3.53 22.98
C PRO A 166 20.28 3.57 23.62
N ALA A 167 20.21 3.78 24.93
CA ALA A 167 18.97 3.71 25.71
C ALA A 167 17.94 4.80 25.36
N ASP A 168 18.38 5.84 24.65
CA ASP A 168 17.57 6.97 24.20
C ASP A 168 16.83 6.72 22.87
N GLN A 169 17.08 5.59 22.20
CA GLN A 169 16.31 5.20 21.03
C GLN A 169 14.99 4.54 21.45
N PRO A 170 13.83 5.20 21.25
CA PRO A 170 12.56 4.57 21.51
C PRO A 170 12.42 3.33 20.61
N PRO A 171 11.91 2.19 21.13
CA PRO A 171 11.67 1.01 20.31
C PRO A 171 10.68 1.37 19.20
N SER A 172 11.16 1.44 17.95
CA SER A 172 10.29 1.66 16.79
C SER A 172 9.54 0.36 16.49
N ARG A 173 8.41 0.14 17.18
CA ARG A 173 7.45 -0.91 16.80
C ARG A 173 6.79 -0.49 15.49
N THR A 174 7.41 -0.78 14.35
CA THR A 174 6.77 -0.59 13.05
C THR A 174 6.03 -1.85 12.64
N ASP A 175 4.99 -2.30 13.39
CA ASP A 175 4.10 -3.30 12.80
C ASP A 175 3.38 -2.65 11.61
N SER A 176 3.82 -2.99 10.40
CA SER A 176 3.24 -2.50 9.16
C SER A 176 1.72 -2.78 9.06
N ARG A 177 1.17 -3.71 9.86
CA ARG A 177 -0.26 -4.01 9.97
C ARG A 177 -1.08 -2.84 10.53
N ASP A 178 -0.48 -1.95 11.32
CA ASP A 178 -1.20 -0.84 11.94
C ASP A 178 -1.33 0.37 11.01
N ARG A 179 -0.46 0.46 10.00
CA ARG A 179 -0.46 1.56 9.04
C ARG A 179 -1.62 1.44 8.07
N ARG A 180 -2.35 2.55 7.89
CA ARG A 180 -3.43 2.66 6.90
C ARG A 180 -2.83 2.55 5.48
N PRO A 181 -3.27 1.58 4.66
CA PRO A 181 -2.82 1.47 3.29
C PRO A 181 -3.23 2.69 2.47
N ALA A 182 -2.35 3.15 1.58
CA ALA A 182 -2.68 4.22 0.64
C ALA A 182 -4.01 3.98 -0.12
N PRO A 183 -4.32 2.76 -0.61
CA PRO A 183 -5.60 2.54 -1.31
C PRO A 183 -6.85 2.75 -0.44
N ILE A 184 -6.78 2.55 0.89
CA ILE A 184 -7.89 2.87 1.80
C ILE A 184 -8.06 4.39 1.90
N VAL A 185 -6.96 5.13 2.01
CA VAL A 185 -7.00 6.60 2.08
C VAL A 185 -7.49 7.18 0.76
N THR A 186 -6.92 6.76 -0.36
CA THR A 186 -7.32 7.19 -1.71
C THR A 186 -8.79 6.87 -1.96
N GLY A 187 -9.24 5.65 -1.64
CA GLY A 187 -10.65 5.27 -1.80
C GLY A 187 -11.59 6.13 -0.94
N ALA A 188 -11.25 6.40 0.32
CA ALA A 188 -12.03 7.29 1.18
C ALA A 188 -12.08 8.73 0.64
N VAL A 189 -10.97 9.25 0.11
CA VAL A 189 -10.91 10.59 -0.50
C VAL A 189 -11.77 10.66 -1.76
N LEU A 190 -11.67 9.67 -2.65
CA LEU A 190 -12.47 9.62 -3.89
C LEU A 190 -13.97 9.56 -3.59
N VAL A 191 -14.37 8.74 -2.61
CA VAL A 191 -15.76 8.70 -2.14
C VAL A 191 -16.18 10.05 -1.53
N GLY A 192 -15.29 10.70 -0.78
CA GLY A 192 -15.51 12.06 -0.28
C GLY A 192 -15.70 13.10 -1.38
N ILE A 193 -14.90 13.03 -2.47
CA ILE A 193 -15.05 13.90 -3.65
C ILE A 193 -16.41 13.68 -4.31
N ARG A 194 -16.86 12.42 -4.44
CA ARG A 194 -18.21 12.10 -4.94
C ARG A 194 -19.31 12.69 -4.05
N ALA A 195 -19.14 12.62 -2.73
CA ALA A 195 -20.08 13.25 -1.80
C ALA A 195 -20.17 14.76 -2.04
N ILE A 196 -19.01 15.43 -2.20
CA ILE A 196 -18.96 16.87 -2.52
C ILE A 196 -19.67 17.16 -3.85
N ALA A 197 -19.43 16.37 -4.89
CA ALA A 197 -20.11 16.52 -6.18
C ALA A 197 -21.64 16.38 -6.05
N ALA A 198 -22.12 15.40 -5.26
CA ALA A 198 -23.54 15.24 -4.95
C ALA A 198 -24.11 16.45 -4.20
N PHE A 199 -23.40 16.98 -3.20
CA PHE A 199 -23.81 18.20 -2.51
C PHE A 199 -23.90 19.40 -3.45
N THR A 200 -22.88 19.60 -4.30
CA THR A 200 -22.89 20.68 -5.30
C THR A 200 -24.09 20.54 -6.23
N LEU A 201 -24.37 19.33 -6.73
CA LEU A 201 -25.55 19.07 -7.57
C LEU A 201 -26.85 19.38 -6.83
N ALA A 202 -27.02 18.90 -5.59
CA ALA A 202 -28.23 19.18 -4.79
C ALA A 202 -28.43 20.68 -4.55
N MET A 203 -27.35 21.42 -4.26
CA MET A 203 -27.41 22.87 -4.08
C MET A 203 -27.74 23.61 -5.37
N THR A 204 -27.20 23.18 -6.50
CA THR A 204 -27.55 23.73 -7.82
C THR A 204 -29.04 23.47 -8.13
N LEU A 205 -29.54 22.26 -7.92
CA LEU A 205 -30.96 21.93 -8.11
C LEU A 205 -31.88 22.82 -7.26
N LEU A 206 -31.51 23.09 -6.00
CA LEU A 206 -32.28 23.96 -5.11
C LEU A 206 -32.16 25.45 -5.46
N GLY A 207 -31.01 25.88 -5.99
CA GLY A 207 -30.73 27.29 -6.31
C GLY A 207 -31.18 27.73 -7.70
N SER A 208 -31.27 26.82 -8.66
CA SER A 208 -31.60 27.12 -10.07
C SER A 208 -33.11 27.19 -10.35
N GLY A 209 -33.99 26.88 -9.40
CA GLY A 209 -35.44 26.94 -9.59
C GLY A 209 -35.92 26.04 -10.75
N SER A 210 -36.90 26.52 -11.54
CA SER A 210 -37.44 25.81 -12.72
C SER A 210 -36.62 26.01 -14.01
N ASP A 211 -35.52 26.77 -13.97
CA ASP A 211 -34.70 27.09 -15.17
C ASP A 211 -33.79 25.93 -15.63
N ILE A 212 -33.94 24.75 -15.03
CA ILE A 212 -33.14 23.55 -15.35
C ILE A 212 -33.69 22.91 -16.63
N GLY A 213 -33.68 23.60 -17.77
CA GLY A 213 -33.82 23.02 -19.12
C GLY A 213 -34.96 22.01 -19.37
N LEU A 214 -36.00 21.99 -18.53
CA LEU A 214 -37.19 21.15 -18.68
C LEU A 214 -38.22 21.82 -19.62
N GLU A 215 -37.76 22.64 -20.57
CA GLU A 215 -38.61 23.33 -21.55
C GLU A 215 -39.42 22.34 -22.41
N ASP A 216 -38.96 21.09 -22.55
CA ASP A 216 -39.63 20.03 -23.31
C ASP A 216 -40.61 19.16 -22.50
N VAL A 217 -40.75 19.39 -21.19
CA VAL A 217 -41.67 18.62 -20.34
C VAL A 217 -42.87 19.49 -19.95
N ALA A 218 -44.01 19.25 -20.60
CA ALA A 218 -45.28 19.95 -20.37
C ALA A 218 -45.94 19.55 -19.02
N LEU A 219 -45.22 19.75 -17.92
CA LEU A 219 -45.73 19.65 -16.55
C LEU A 219 -46.17 21.03 -16.05
N ASP A 220 -47.10 21.05 -15.10
CA ASP A 220 -47.42 22.31 -14.42
C ASP A 220 -46.19 22.80 -13.60
N PRO A 221 -46.06 24.12 -13.35
CA PRO A 221 -44.90 24.66 -12.64
C PRO A 221 -44.76 24.12 -11.20
N GLU A 222 -45.86 23.73 -10.58
CA GLU A 222 -45.91 23.23 -9.19
C GLU A 222 -45.37 21.80 -9.08
N THR A 223 -45.76 20.90 -9.98
CA THR A 223 -45.23 19.53 -10.09
C THR A 223 -43.76 19.53 -10.48
N THR A 224 -43.35 20.41 -11.38
CA THR A 224 -41.94 20.58 -11.77
C THR A 224 -41.07 20.98 -10.58
N THR A 225 -41.51 21.99 -9.82
CA THR A 225 -40.82 22.44 -8.60
C THR A 225 -40.74 21.32 -7.56
N THR A 226 -41.84 20.61 -7.34
CA THR A 226 -41.91 19.48 -6.38
C THR A 226 -40.95 18.35 -6.79
N ALA A 227 -40.88 18.02 -8.08
CA ALA A 227 -39.98 17.01 -8.61
C ALA A 227 -38.50 17.39 -8.43
N ILE A 228 -38.12 18.64 -8.73
CA ILE A 228 -36.76 19.14 -8.56
C ILE A 228 -36.35 19.12 -7.09
N VAL A 229 -37.21 19.60 -6.18
CA VAL A 229 -36.94 19.57 -4.74
C VAL A 229 -36.81 18.14 -4.23
N THR A 230 -37.68 17.23 -4.66
CA THR A 230 -37.61 15.81 -4.30
C THR A 230 -36.29 15.19 -4.77
N MET A 231 -35.88 15.45 -6.02
CA MET A 231 -34.61 15.00 -6.57
C MET A 231 -33.43 15.55 -5.77
N ALA A 232 -33.44 16.84 -5.45
CA ALA A 232 -32.39 17.48 -4.66
C ALA A 232 -32.26 16.86 -3.26
N VAL A 233 -33.38 16.56 -2.59
CA VAL A 233 -33.38 15.87 -1.29
C VAL A 233 -32.80 14.47 -1.41
N ILE A 234 -33.16 13.70 -2.45
CA ILE A 234 -32.61 12.37 -2.69
C ILE A 234 -31.08 12.44 -2.90
N VAL A 235 -30.61 13.35 -3.75
CA VAL A 235 -29.18 13.56 -4.02
C VAL A 235 -28.44 14.01 -2.75
N LEU A 236 -29.05 14.85 -1.92
CA LEU A 236 -28.49 15.30 -0.64
C LEU A 236 -28.32 14.12 0.35
N LEU A 237 -29.35 13.29 0.50
CA LEU A 237 -29.30 12.11 1.36
C LEU A 237 -28.26 11.10 0.86
N PHE A 238 -28.15 10.92 -0.45
CA PHE A 238 -27.11 10.11 -1.07
C PHE A 238 -25.71 10.66 -0.74
N GLY A 239 -25.50 11.97 -0.89
CA GLY A 239 -24.23 12.64 -0.53
C GLY A 239 -23.86 12.44 0.95
N LEU A 240 -24.81 12.54 1.87
CA LEU A 240 -24.59 12.24 3.30
C LEU A 240 -24.21 10.77 3.53
N GLY A 241 -24.84 9.84 2.81
CA GLY A 241 -24.48 8.42 2.81
C GLY A 241 -23.04 8.19 2.35
N GLU A 242 -22.60 8.88 1.30
CA GLU A 242 -21.21 8.81 0.80
C GLU A 242 -20.21 9.37 1.81
N VAL A 243 -20.52 10.48 2.51
CA VAL A 243 -19.67 10.98 3.62
C VAL A 243 -19.51 9.92 4.70
N PHE A 244 -20.61 9.27 5.10
CA PHE A 244 -20.58 8.19 6.08
C PHE A 244 -19.74 7.00 5.60
N LEU A 245 -19.88 6.60 4.33
CA LEU A 245 -19.07 5.54 3.74
C LEU A 245 -17.59 5.91 3.70
N ALA A 246 -17.24 7.12 3.25
CA ALA A 246 -15.87 7.63 3.23
C ALA A 246 -15.23 7.55 4.62
N TRP A 247 -15.94 8.03 5.65
CA TRP A 247 -15.50 7.94 7.04
C TRP A 247 -15.27 6.49 7.46
N ARG A 248 -16.22 5.59 7.18
CA ARG A 248 -16.14 4.18 7.60
C ARG A 248 -15.04 3.42 6.84
N ILE A 249 -14.81 3.74 5.57
CA ILE A 249 -13.68 3.21 4.78
C ILE A 249 -12.37 3.67 5.40
N PHE A 250 -12.25 4.95 5.76
CA PHE A 250 -11.05 5.50 6.40
C PHE A 250 -10.75 4.83 7.75
N LEU A 251 -11.79 4.42 8.48
CA LEU A 251 -11.66 3.60 9.70
C LEU A 251 -11.34 2.12 9.44
N GLY A 252 -11.28 1.68 8.19
CA GLY A 252 -10.95 0.30 7.79
C GLY A 252 -12.13 -0.67 7.78
N SER A 253 -13.37 -0.19 7.67
CA SER A 253 -14.56 -1.05 7.65
C SER A 253 -14.68 -1.85 6.35
N ASN A 254 -14.62 -3.18 6.42
CA ASN A 254 -14.84 -4.03 5.24
C ASN A 254 -16.25 -3.90 4.66
N GLY A 255 -17.28 -3.73 5.50
CA GLY A 255 -18.65 -3.53 5.03
C GLY A 255 -18.79 -2.26 4.19
N ALA A 256 -18.26 -1.14 4.67
CA ALA A 256 -18.30 0.13 3.93
C ALA A 256 -17.50 0.06 2.62
N ARG A 257 -16.35 -0.63 2.63
CA ARG A 257 -15.56 -0.89 1.42
C ARG A 257 -16.38 -1.65 0.37
N VAL A 258 -17.06 -2.73 0.77
CA VAL A 258 -17.86 -3.54 -0.15
C VAL A 258 -19.07 -2.76 -0.67
N ILE A 259 -19.75 -2.00 0.19
CA ILE A 259 -20.90 -1.17 -0.22
C ILE A 259 -20.46 -0.10 -1.22
N ALA A 260 -19.38 0.65 -0.96
CA ALA A 260 -18.90 1.67 -1.89
C ALA A 260 -18.49 1.08 -3.25
N MET A 261 -17.83 -0.08 -3.26
CA MET A 261 -17.53 -0.78 -4.51
C MET A 261 -18.81 -1.21 -5.24
N ALA A 262 -19.79 -1.75 -4.54
CA ALA A 262 -21.07 -2.15 -5.16
C ALA A 262 -21.82 -0.95 -5.76
N LEU A 263 -21.88 0.18 -5.04
CA LEU A 263 -22.47 1.42 -5.54
C LEU A 263 -21.74 1.94 -6.79
N SER A 264 -20.40 1.94 -6.80
CA SER A 264 -19.63 2.29 -8.00
C SER A 264 -19.88 1.33 -9.16
N SER A 265 -19.94 0.02 -8.91
CA SER A 265 -20.24 -0.95 -9.97
C SER A 265 -21.63 -0.75 -10.56
N ILE A 266 -22.64 -0.50 -9.73
CA ILE A 266 -24.00 -0.20 -10.19
C ILE A 266 -24.01 1.11 -10.99
N SER A 267 -23.36 2.17 -10.50
CA SER A 267 -23.23 3.46 -11.19
C SER A 267 -22.60 3.30 -12.58
N ILE A 268 -21.50 2.54 -12.69
CA ILE A 268 -20.84 2.25 -13.97
C ILE A 268 -21.78 1.48 -14.92
N LEU A 269 -22.54 0.51 -14.40
CA LEU A 269 -23.49 -0.26 -15.22
C LEU A 269 -24.62 0.61 -15.75
N VAL A 270 -25.19 1.49 -14.92
CA VAL A 270 -26.24 2.44 -15.34
C VAL A 270 -25.71 3.34 -16.44
N GLN A 271 -24.54 3.96 -16.24
CA GLN A 271 -23.91 4.82 -17.25
C GLN A 271 -23.61 4.08 -18.57
N ALA A 272 -23.23 2.81 -18.50
CA ALA A 272 -23.00 1.98 -19.69
C ALA A 272 -24.30 1.66 -20.45
N VAL A 273 -25.41 1.45 -19.75
CA VAL A 273 -26.74 1.24 -20.34
C VAL A 273 -27.27 2.53 -20.96
N ASP A 274 -27.11 3.67 -20.29
CA ASP A 274 -27.55 4.97 -20.80
C ASP A 274 -26.81 5.33 -22.09
N TYR A 275 -25.50 5.05 -22.14
CA TYR A 275 -24.70 5.21 -23.35
C TYR A 275 -25.15 4.26 -24.48
N SER A 276 -25.42 2.98 -24.16
CA SER A 276 -25.77 1.99 -25.19
C SER A 276 -27.16 2.17 -25.77
N THR A 277 -28.11 2.69 -24.98
CA THR A 277 -29.47 3.01 -25.41
C THR A 277 -29.57 4.36 -26.12
N GLY A 278 -28.49 5.14 -26.16
CA GLY A 278 -28.46 6.48 -26.76
C GLY A 278 -29.24 7.52 -25.97
N THR A 279 -29.60 7.25 -24.71
CA THR A 279 -30.31 8.18 -23.83
C THR A 279 -29.40 9.28 -23.29
N ALA A 280 -28.09 9.07 -23.28
CA ALA A 280 -27.11 10.07 -22.86
C ALA A 280 -25.95 10.20 -23.86
N ASN A 281 -25.63 11.44 -24.24
CA ASN A 281 -24.33 11.76 -24.83
C ASN A 281 -23.32 11.88 -23.70
N LEU A 282 -22.36 10.95 -23.58
CA LEU A 282 -21.23 11.10 -22.65
C LEU A 282 -20.39 12.31 -23.08
N THR A 283 -20.72 13.49 -22.56
CA THR A 283 -19.88 14.68 -22.73
C THR A 283 -18.64 14.54 -21.86
N LEU A 284 -17.52 15.11 -22.34
CA LEU A 284 -16.23 15.10 -21.63
C LEU A 284 -16.31 15.69 -20.22
N GLU A 285 -17.26 16.61 -20.00
CA GLU A 285 -17.35 17.42 -18.79
C GLU A 285 -18.25 16.78 -17.71
N ALA A 286 -19.39 16.17 -18.10
CA ALA A 286 -20.37 15.65 -17.15
C ALA A 286 -20.27 14.13 -16.90
N GLY A 287 -19.97 13.32 -17.92
CA GLY A 287 -20.02 11.86 -17.81
C GLY A 287 -18.69 11.21 -17.43
N LEU A 288 -17.59 11.67 -18.03
CA LEU A 288 -16.29 11.00 -17.89
C LEU A 288 -15.66 11.16 -16.50
N SER A 289 -15.88 12.29 -15.84
CA SER A 289 -15.32 12.58 -14.51
C SER A 289 -15.94 11.69 -13.42
N GLY A 290 -17.27 11.48 -13.48
CA GLY A 290 -18.00 10.56 -12.61
C GLY A 290 -17.57 9.11 -12.83
N LEU A 291 -17.57 8.65 -14.08
CA LEU A 291 -17.14 7.31 -14.46
C LEU A 291 -15.68 7.03 -14.02
N ALA A 292 -14.77 7.96 -14.29
CA ALA A 292 -13.37 7.82 -13.89
C ALA A 292 -13.23 7.70 -12.38
N SER A 293 -13.98 8.52 -11.62
CA SER A 293 -13.99 8.45 -10.15
C SER A 293 -14.47 7.10 -9.65
N ASP A 294 -15.53 6.53 -10.24
CA ASP A 294 -16.03 5.20 -9.87
C ASP A 294 -15.04 4.07 -10.17
N ILE A 295 -14.39 4.13 -11.33
CA ILE A 295 -13.33 3.17 -11.70
C ILE A 295 -12.17 3.27 -10.71
N LEU A 296 -11.72 4.48 -10.36
CA LEU A 296 -10.64 4.69 -9.41
C LEU A 296 -11.01 4.19 -8.00
N VAL A 297 -12.26 4.38 -7.56
CA VAL A 297 -12.77 3.81 -6.30
C VAL A 297 -12.67 2.28 -6.34
N LEU A 298 -13.11 1.64 -7.43
CA LEU A 298 -13.01 0.19 -7.60
C LEU A 298 -11.56 -0.29 -7.57
N LEU A 299 -10.65 0.35 -8.31
CA LEU A 299 -9.24 -0.02 -8.34
C LEU A 299 -8.56 0.13 -6.96
N ALA A 300 -8.83 1.23 -6.27
CA ALA A 300 -8.28 1.48 -4.94
C ALA A 300 -8.80 0.47 -3.92
N LEU A 301 -10.13 0.31 -3.83
CA LEU A 301 -10.76 -0.49 -2.79
C LEU A 301 -10.75 -2.00 -3.05
N SER A 302 -10.57 -2.44 -4.31
CA SER A 302 -10.39 -3.86 -4.66
C SER A 302 -8.97 -4.36 -4.43
N SER A 303 -7.99 -3.46 -4.25
CA SER A 303 -6.59 -3.82 -4.03
C SER A 303 -6.42 -4.84 -2.89
N GLN A 304 -5.47 -5.77 -3.06
CA GLN A 304 -5.18 -6.80 -2.05
C GLN A 304 -4.89 -6.16 -0.68
N ARG A 305 -4.18 -5.03 -0.67
CA ARG A 305 -3.82 -4.32 0.56
C ARG A 305 -5.04 -3.71 1.26
N ALA A 306 -5.97 -3.11 0.53
CA ALA A 306 -7.23 -2.63 1.10
C ALA A 306 -8.07 -3.78 1.69
N ARG A 307 -8.12 -4.92 0.98
CA ARG A 307 -8.85 -6.12 1.42
C ARG A 307 -8.26 -6.72 2.69
N VAL A 308 -6.93 -6.92 2.75
CA VAL A 308 -6.25 -7.48 3.92
C VAL A 308 -6.42 -6.56 5.12
N TYR A 309 -6.23 -5.25 4.95
CA TYR A 309 -6.41 -4.29 6.03
C TYR A 309 -7.84 -4.24 6.57
N ALA A 310 -8.84 -4.25 5.68
CA ALA A 310 -10.24 -4.16 6.09
C ALA A 310 -10.75 -5.48 6.73
N LYS A 311 -10.18 -6.62 6.34
CA LYS A 311 -10.52 -7.94 6.89
C LYS A 311 -9.73 -8.29 8.16
N ARG A 312 -8.73 -7.50 8.55
CA ARG A 312 -7.97 -7.78 9.77
C ARG A 312 -8.96 -7.88 10.93
N GLN A 313 -9.07 -9.05 11.53
CA GLN A 313 -9.57 -9.10 12.90
C GLN A 313 -8.58 -8.25 13.67
N ARG A 314 -9.04 -7.20 14.37
CA ARG A 314 -8.20 -6.53 15.36
C ARG A 314 -7.91 -7.63 16.38
N ILE A 315 -6.81 -8.36 16.21
CA ILE A 315 -6.34 -9.30 17.21
C ILE A 315 -6.26 -8.46 18.48
N PRO A 316 -7.07 -8.74 19.51
CA PRO A 316 -6.97 -8.00 20.75
C PRO A 316 -5.52 -8.05 21.17
N ALA A 317 -4.95 -6.91 21.59
CA ALA A 317 -3.66 -6.93 22.26
C ALA A 317 -3.71 -8.05 23.30
N VAL A 318 -2.75 -8.97 23.23
CA VAL A 318 -2.69 -10.14 24.12
C VAL A 318 -2.96 -9.65 25.54
N PRO A 319 -3.97 -10.18 26.24
CA PRO A 319 -4.27 -9.74 27.60
C PRO A 319 -3.00 -9.86 28.44
N ALA A 320 -2.69 -8.86 29.26
CA ALA A 320 -1.49 -8.87 30.11
C ALA A 320 -1.36 -10.14 30.97
N SER A 321 -2.47 -10.85 31.19
CA SER A 321 -2.53 -12.14 31.89
C SER A 321 -1.81 -13.30 31.18
N VAL A 322 -1.55 -13.22 29.88
CA VAL A 322 -0.81 -14.26 29.13
C VAL A 322 0.69 -14.00 29.15
N VAL A 323 1.12 -12.73 29.22
CA VAL A 323 2.54 -12.34 29.31
C VAL A 323 3.18 -12.71 30.66
N GLY A 324 2.36 -12.92 31.70
CA GLY A 324 2.83 -13.22 33.06
C GLY A 324 3.09 -14.70 33.39
N ARG A 325 2.75 -15.66 32.51
CA ARG A 325 3.06 -17.08 32.76
C ARG A 325 4.45 -17.42 32.24
N GLY A 326 5.45 -16.84 32.89
CA GLY A 326 6.80 -17.39 32.88
C GLY A 326 6.75 -18.83 33.41
N VAL A 327 7.36 -19.73 32.68
CA VAL A 327 7.56 -21.14 33.05
C VAL A 327 8.24 -21.18 34.42
N SER A 328 7.55 -21.73 35.41
CA SER A 328 8.20 -22.19 36.64
C SER A 328 9.16 -23.31 36.26
N SER A 329 10.43 -23.08 36.54
CA SER A 329 11.58 -24.00 36.44
C SER A 329 11.29 -25.45 36.76
#